data_AF-A0A453CR41-F1
#
_entry.id   AF-A0A453CR41-F1
#
_cell.length_a   1.000
_cell.length_b   1.000
_cell.length_c   1.000
_cell.angle_alpha   90.00
_cell.angle_beta   90.00
_cell.angle_gamma   90.00
#
_symmetry.space_group_name_H-M   'P 1'
#
loop_
_entity.id
_entity.type
_entity.pdbx_description
1 polymer ?
#
loop_
_entity_poly.entity_id
_entity_poly.type
_entity_poly.pdbx_seq_one_letter_code
_entity_poly.pdbx_strand_id
1 'polypeptide(L)' 'GFKTPREAIDGNYIDKKCPFTGTVAIRGRIIAGTCHSAKMNRTIIVRRNYLHFVKKYQRQVNPLMILRT' A
#
# COMPACT_ATOMS: atom_id res chain seq x y z
N GLY A 1 -6.66 10.52 -13.21
CA GLY A 1 -6.74 9.06 -12.97
C GLY A 1 -5.37 8.44 -13.07
N PHE A 2 -5.15 7.27 -12.46
CA PHE A 2 -3.88 6.55 -12.56
C PHE A 2 -3.71 6.00 -13.98
N LYS A 3 -2.58 6.32 -14.62
CA LYS A 3 -2.23 5.75 -15.93
C LYS A 3 -1.68 4.34 -15.73
N THR A 4 -2.03 3.43 -16.63
CA THR A 4 -1.46 2.09 -16.67
C THR A 4 0.03 2.16 -17.02
N PRO A 5 0.92 1.48 -16.29
CA PRO A 5 2.34 1.42 -16.63
C PRO A 5 2.54 0.61 -17.92
N ARG A 6 3.59 0.94 -18.69
CA ARG A 6 3.94 0.23 -19.94
C ARG A 6 4.21 -1.25 -19.70
N GLU A 7 4.88 -1.58 -18.60
CA GLU A 7 5.15 -2.94 -18.15
C GLU A 7 3.88 -3.80 -17.99
N ALA A 8 2.75 -3.18 -17.63
CA ALA A 8 1.47 -3.88 -17.53
C ALA A 8 0.78 -4.10 -18.88
N ILE A 9 1.14 -3.33 -19.90
CA ILE A 9 0.59 -3.45 -21.26
C ILE A 9 1.42 -4.44 -22.07
N ASP A 10 2.75 -4.34 -21.98
CA ASP A 10 3.68 -5.13 -22.78
C ASP A 10 4.01 -6.49 -22.12
N GLY A 11 3.86 -6.60 -20.80
CA GLY A 11 4.20 -7.79 -20.03
C GLY A 11 3.08 -8.83 -20.00
N ASN A 12 3.39 -10.08 -20.38
CA ASN A 12 2.45 -11.21 -20.27
C ASN A 12 2.53 -11.85 -18.87
N TYR A 13 1.85 -11.26 -17.88
CA TYR A 13 1.70 -11.85 -16.54
C TYR A 13 0.23 -12.05 -16.17
N ILE A 14 -0.07 -13.19 -15.54
CA ILE A 14 -1.43 -13.53 -15.10
C ILE A 14 -1.54 -13.30 -13.59
N ASP A 15 -2.04 -12.12 -13.21
CA ASP A 15 -2.42 -11.82 -11.83
C ASP A 15 -3.88 -11.34 -11.75
N LYS A 16 -4.73 -12.16 -11.10
CA LYS A 16 -6.15 -11.88 -10.92
C LYS A 16 -6.42 -10.67 -10.03
N LYS A 17 -5.48 -10.32 -9.14
CA LYS A 17 -5.63 -9.22 -8.17
C LYS A 17 -5.01 -7.90 -8.63
N CYS A 18 -4.32 -7.88 -9.77
CA CYS A 18 -3.72 -6.66 -10.31
C CYS A 18 -4.81 -5.64 -10.67
N PRO A 19 -4.69 -4.36 -10.26
CA PRO A 19 -5.69 -3.33 -10.56
C PRO A 19 -5.66 -2.81 -12.00
N PHE A 20 -4.65 -3.16 -12.79
CA PHE A 20 -4.46 -2.65 -14.16
C PHE A 20 -4.91 -3.66 -15.23
N THR A 21 -4.47 -4.91 -15.11
CA THR A 21 -4.77 -6.02 -16.04
C THR A 21 -5.79 -7.01 -15.50
N GLY A 22 -6.10 -6.96 -14.20
CA GLY A 22 -7.04 -7.87 -13.54
C GLY A 22 -8.46 -7.32 -13.41
N THR A 23 -9.29 -7.97 -12.59
CA THR A 23 -10.71 -7.63 -12.42
C THR A 23 -10.99 -6.63 -11.30
N VAL A 24 -9.98 -6.30 -10.49
CA VAL A 24 -10.14 -5.48 -9.29
C VAL A 24 -9.96 -4.00 -9.64
N ALA A 25 -10.94 -3.16 -9.30
CA ALA A 25 -10.84 -1.72 -9.48
C ALA A 25 -10.31 -1.01 -8.22
N ILE A 26 -9.48 0.03 -8.39
CA ILE A 26 -9.03 0.89 -7.29
C ILE A 26 -10.22 1.69 -6.77
N ARG A 27 -10.60 1.48 -5.50
CA ARG A 27 -11.72 2.15 -4.83
C ARG A 27 -11.37 2.48 -3.38
N GLY A 28 -11.99 3.53 -2.84
CA GLY A 28 -11.80 3.95 -1.45
C GLY A 28 -10.63 4.93 -1.25
N ARG A 29 -9.99 4.89 -0.07
CA ARG A 29 -8.92 5.82 0.31
C ARG A 29 -7.58 5.37 -0.24
N ILE A 30 -6.91 6.25 -0.98
CA ILE A 30 -5.51 6.06 -1.40
C ILE A 30 -4.61 6.52 -0.26
N ILE A 31 -3.67 5.67 0.16
CA ILE A 31 -2.74 6.07 1.21
C ILE A 31 -1.31 5.73 0.83
N ALA A 32 -0.43 6.69 1.05
CA ALA A 32 1.02 6.56 0.88
C ALA A 32 1.67 6.00 2.15
N GLY A 33 2.73 5.21 1.98
CA GLY A 33 3.56 4.69 3.06
C GLY A 33 4.86 4.12 2.49
N THR A 34 5.79 3.77 3.36
CA THR A 34 7.08 3.20 2.96
C THR A 34 7.01 1.67 2.96
N CYS A 35 7.70 1.03 2.01
CA CYS A 35 7.81 -0.42 1.99
C CYS A 35 8.65 -0.88 3.19
N HIS A 36 8.10 -1.75 4.03
CA HIS A 36 8.82 -2.36 5.14
C HIS A 36 9.40 -3.73 4.78
N SER A 37 8.63 -4.54 4.04
CA SER A 37 9.07 -5.86 3.59
C SER A 37 8.28 -6.35 2.38
N ALA A 38 8.96 -7.08 1.50
CA ALA A 38 8.39 -7.75 0.33
C ALA A 38 8.65 -9.27 0.35
N LYS A 39 8.76 -9.88 1.54
CA LYS A 39 9.05 -11.31 1.68
C LYS A 39 7.91 -12.24 1.27
N MET A 40 6.68 -11.71 1.21
CA MET A 40 5.52 -12.50 0.83
C MET A 40 5.31 -12.45 -0.68
N ASN A 41 4.81 -13.55 -1.25
CA ASN A 41 4.56 -13.62 -2.69
C ASN A 41 3.43 -12.66 -3.10
N ARG A 42 3.69 -11.81 -4.10
CA ARG A 42 2.71 -10.88 -4.72
C ARG A 42 1.97 -9.96 -3.74
N THR A 43 2.59 -9.65 -2.60
CA THR A 43 2.03 -8.81 -1.53
C THR A 43 3.16 -8.03 -0.86
N ILE A 44 2.91 -6.78 -0.47
CA ILE A 44 3.90 -5.95 0.22
C ILE A 44 3.38 -5.50 1.59
N ILE A 45 4.32 -5.31 2.51
CA ILE A 45 4.03 -4.81 3.84
C ILE A 45 4.41 -3.33 3.88
N VAL A 46 3.43 -2.45 4.04
CA VAL A 46 3.60 -1.00 4.04
C VAL A 46 3.52 -0.46 5.47
N ARG A 47 4.49 0.37 5.85
CA ARG A 47 4.53 1.09 7.13
C ARG A 47 4.03 2.52 6.93
N ARG A 48 3.15 2.98 7.82
CA ARG A 48 2.74 4.38 7.90
C ARG A 48 3.27 5.00 9.17
N ASN A 49 4.13 6.00 9.01
CA ASN A 49 4.54 6.85 10.12
C ASN A 49 3.53 7.98 10.24
N TYR A 50 2.78 8.01 11.33
CA TYR A 50 1.94 9.13 11.69
C TYR A 50 2.14 9.48 13.16
N LEU A 51 2.03 10.76 13.46
CA LEU A 51 2.15 11.29 14.81
C LEU A 51 0.83 11.09 15.52
N HIS A 52 0.83 10.27 16.56
CA HIS A 52 -0.32 10.05 17.43
C HIS A 52 -0.17 10.90 18.69
N PHE A 53 -1.12 11.81 18.91
CA PHE A 53 -1.11 12.69 20.08
C PHE A 53 -1.81 12.04 21.28
N VAL A 54 -1.07 11.82 22.36
CA VAL A 54 -1.60 11.25 23.61
C VAL A 54 -1.98 12.38 24.57
N LYS A 55 -3.28 12.67 24.67
CA LYS A 55 -3.82 13.78 25.47
C LYS A 55 -3.38 13.76 26.94
N LYS A 56 -3.33 12.57 27.56
CA LYS A 56 -2.99 12.39 28.98
C LYS A 56 -1.59 12.90 29.34
N TYR A 57 -0.65 12.86 28.39
CA TYR A 57 0.75 13.24 28.63
C TYR A 57 1.23 14.39 27.74
N GLN A 58 0.35 14.95 26.90
CA GLN A 58 0.69 15.95 25.88
C GLN A 58 1.92 15.56 25.02
N ARG A 59 2.11 14.26 24.75
CA ARG A 59 3.25 13.73 23.98
C ARG A 59 2.81 13.23 22.61
N GLN A 60 3.69 13.39 21.63
CA GLN A 60 3.56 12.77 20.32
C GLN A 60 4.29 11.43 20.33
N VAL A 61 3.56 10.37 19.97
CA VAL A 61 4.08 9.01 19.88
C VAL A 61 3.93 8.56 18.43
N ASN A 62 4.91 7.86 17.88
CA ASN A 62 4.83 7.26 16.55
C ASN A 62 4.50 5.76 16.68
N PRO A 63 3.22 5.37 16.72
CA PRO A 63 2.85 3.95 16.75
C PRO A 63 3.26 3.27 15.45
N LEU A 64 3.71 2.02 15.57
CA LEU A 64 4.03 1.20 14.41
C LEU A 64 2.75 0.64 13.80
N MET A 65 2.26 1.27 12.73
CA MET A 65 1.13 0.75 11.96
C MET A 65 1.63 0.06 10.69
N ILE A 66 1.42 -1.25 10.63
CA ILE A 66 1.77 -2.12 9.51
C ILE A 66 0.50 -2.51 8.76
N LEU A 67 0.49 -2.28 7.45
CA LEU A 67 -0.57 -2.72 6.56
C LEU A 67 -0.05 -3.77 5.60
N ARG A 68 -0.80 -4.86 5.47
CA ARG A 68 -0.55 -5.88 4.45
C ARG A 68 -1.44 -5.55 3.25
N THR A 69 -0.82 -5.41 2.09
CA THR A 69 -1.51 -5.21 0.80
C THR A 69 -1.53 -6.51 0.02
#